data_AF-A0A8H3GJS5-F1
#
_entry.id   AF-A0A8H3GJS5-F1
#
_cell.length_a   1.000
_cell.length_b   1.000
_cell.length_c   1.000
_cell.angle_alpha   90.00
_cell.angle_beta   90.00
_cell.angle_gamma   90.00
#
_symmetry.space_group_name_H-M   'P 1'
#
loop_
_entity.id
_entity.type
_entity.pdbx_description
1 polymer ?
#
loop_
_entity_poly.entity_id
_entity_poly.type
_entity_poly.pdbx_seq_one_letter_code
_entity_poly.pdbx_strand_id
1 'polypeptide(L)'
;MEMWQRIPNTQKLDQQTFTFKILSNTPAGNYLLRIEHIAVHGASTVGGAQFYISCAQLTITGSDSGSPAKVSIPGVYTGTEPGLLINIYWPPVTNYTLPGPAVWTG
;
A
#
# COMPACT_ATOMS: atom_id res chain seq x y z
N MET A 1 12.10 -8.45 1.61
CA MET A 1 11.79 -7.76 0.34
C MET A 1 10.32 -7.43 0.38
N GLU A 2 9.94 -6.22 0.05
CA GLU A 2 8.56 -5.74 0.19
C GLU A 2 8.03 -5.39 -1.19
N MET A 3 6.89 -5.98 -1.55
CA MET A 3 6.24 -5.76 -2.83
C MET A 3 4.99 -4.95 -2.60
N TRP A 4 4.90 -3.82 -3.29
CA TRP A 4 3.76 -2.93 -3.17
C TRP A 4 2.69 -3.34 -4.16
N GLN A 5 1.52 -3.68 -3.62
CA GLN A 5 0.31 -3.91 -4.39
C GLN A 5 -0.78 -2.96 -3.87
N ARG A 6 -1.45 -2.28 -4.79
CA ARG A 6 -2.61 -1.43 -4.49
C ARG A 6 -3.87 -2.21 -4.82
N ILE A 7 -4.83 -2.17 -3.92
CA ILE A 7 -6.15 -2.74 -4.19
C ILE A 7 -6.90 -1.76 -5.08
N PRO A 8 -7.44 -2.19 -6.24
CA PRO A 8 -8.09 -1.28 -7.17
C PRO A 8 -9.35 -0.64 -6.56
N ASN A 9 -9.59 0.63 -6.93
CA ASN A 9 -10.73 1.45 -6.51
C ASN A 9 -12.11 0.93 -6.98
N THR A 10 -12.16 -0.24 -7.60
CA THR A 10 -13.39 -0.92 -8.04
C THR A 10 -14.01 -1.82 -6.97
N GLN A 11 -13.37 -1.95 -5.81
CA GLN A 11 -13.95 -2.66 -4.66
C GLN A 11 -15.09 -1.85 -4.05
N LYS A 12 -16.18 -2.53 -3.65
CA LYS A 12 -17.33 -1.90 -2.99
C LYS A 12 -16.91 -1.24 -1.68
N LEU A 13 -17.68 -0.27 -1.18
CA LEU A 13 -17.50 0.22 0.19
C LEU A 13 -17.74 -0.93 1.21
N ASP A 14 -17.26 -0.77 2.43
CA ASP A 14 -17.44 -1.71 3.55
C ASP A 14 -16.87 -3.13 3.34
N GLN A 15 -15.73 -3.25 2.65
CA GLN A 15 -15.03 -4.53 2.59
C GLN A 15 -14.30 -4.81 3.90
N GLN A 16 -14.57 -6.00 4.46
CA GLN A 16 -13.85 -6.54 5.62
C GLN A 16 -12.75 -7.51 5.20
N THR A 17 -12.75 -7.94 3.94
CA THR A 17 -11.81 -8.91 3.39
C THR A 17 -11.21 -8.37 2.10
N PHE A 18 -9.94 -8.67 1.89
CA PHE A 18 -9.19 -8.28 0.71
C PHE A 18 -8.43 -9.48 0.16
N THR A 19 -8.57 -9.69 -1.15
CA THR A 19 -7.86 -10.75 -1.87
C THR A 19 -6.89 -10.11 -2.85
N PHE A 20 -5.65 -10.58 -2.82
CA PHE A 20 -4.61 -10.19 -3.77
C PHE A 20 -3.92 -11.44 -4.31
N LYS A 21 -3.24 -11.29 -5.45
CA LYS A 21 -2.47 -12.37 -6.07
C LYS A 21 -0.98 -12.01 -6.01
N ILE A 22 -0.18 -12.92 -5.47
CA ILE A 22 1.26 -12.85 -5.60
C ILE A 22 1.61 -13.05 -7.08
N LEU A 23 2.31 -12.08 -7.67
CA LEU A 23 2.66 -12.15 -9.08
C LEU A 23 3.60 -13.33 -9.33
N SER A 24 3.40 -14.06 -10.42
CA SER A 24 4.16 -15.27 -10.70
C SER A 24 5.66 -15.00 -10.78
N ASN A 25 6.06 -13.83 -11.29
CA ASN A 25 7.46 -13.47 -11.40
C ASN A 25 8.09 -12.90 -10.11
N THR A 26 7.40 -13.04 -8.97
CA THR A 26 7.99 -12.79 -7.65
C THR A 26 9.09 -13.81 -7.41
N PRO A 27 10.37 -13.41 -7.22
CA PRO A 27 11.43 -14.37 -7.01
C PRO A 27 11.21 -15.19 -5.73
N ALA A 28 11.72 -16.42 -5.69
CA ALA A 28 11.60 -17.26 -4.50
C ALA A 28 12.33 -16.65 -3.30
N GLY A 29 11.80 -16.84 -2.10
CA GLY A 29 12.42 -16.35 -0.87
C GLY A 29 11.45 -16.13 0.29
N ASN A 30 11.98 -15.57 1.38
CA ASN A 30 11.20 -15.20 2.55
C ASN A 30 10.81 -13.72 2.49
N TYR A 31 9.53 -13.44 2.73
CA TYR A 31 8.92 -12.13 2.61
C TYR A 31 8.14 -11.77 3.86
N LEU A 32 8.12 -10.48 4.15
CA LEU A 32 7.12 -9.90 5.04
C LEU A 32 6.02 -9.33 4.14
N LEU A 33 4.84 -9.93 4.21
CA LEU A 33 3.62 -9.33 3.69
C LEU A 33 3.19 -8.25 4.67
N ARG A 34 3.05 -7.01 4.21
CA ARG A 34 2.55 -5.88 5.00
C ARG A 34 1.29 -5.35 4.33
N ILE A 35 0.15 -5.51 5.00
CA ILE A 35 -1.13 -4.94 4.59
C ILE A 35 -1.33 -3.65 5.38
N GLU A 36 -1.77 -2.60 4.69
CA GLU A 36 -1.96 -1.28 5.29
C GLU A 36 -3.27 -0.67 4.81
N HIS A 37 -4.10 -0.27 5.77
CA HIS A 37 -5.26 0.58 5.54
C HIS A 37 -4.96 1.97 6.13
N ILE A 38 -5.21 3.01 5.33
CA ILE A 38 -4.94 4.40 5.70
C ILE A 38 -6.27 5.14 5.80
N ALA A 39 -6.67 5.51 7.02
CA ALA A 39 -7.84 6.34 7.24
C ALA A 39 -7.45 7.82 7.15
N VAL A 40 -8.14 8.54 6.26
CA VAL A 40 -7.81 9.93 5.90
C VAL A 40 -8.83 10.96 6.41
N HIS A 41 -9.72 10.56 7.33
CA HIS A 41 -10.73 11.48 7.88
C HIS A 41 -10.10 12.62 8.71
N GLY A 42 -8.92 12.40 9.30
CA GLY A 42 -8.15 13.43 10.01
C GLY A 42 -7.04 14.08 9.18
N ALA A 43 -6.87 13.70 7.91
CA ALA A 43 -5.68 14.01 7.11
C ALA A 43 -5.58 15.47 6.62
N SER A 44 -6.45 16.38 7.08
CA SER A 44 -6.37 17.80 6.73
C SER A 44 -5.18 18.53 7.36
N THR A 45 -4.48 17.87 8.29
CA THR A 45 -3.26 18.36 8.94
C THR A 45 -2.17 17.30 8.87
N VAL A 46 -0.91 17.74 8.88
CA VAL A 46 0.26 16.84 8.84
C VAL A 46 0.21 15.92 10.06
N GLY A 47 0.31 14.61 9.84
CA GLY A 47 0.23 13.59 10.89
C GLY A 47 -1.20 13.18 11.27
N GLY A 48 -2.23 13.75 10.62
CA GLY A 48 -3.63 13.39 10.89
C GLY A 48 -4.12 12.12 10.19
N ALA A 49 -3.39 11.60 9.19
CA ALA A 49 -3.66 10.31 8.57
C ALA A 49 -3.34 9.16 9.54
N GLN A 50 -4.20 8.14 9.59
CA GLN A 50 -4.10 7.03 10.53
C GLN A 50 -3.79 5.73 9.80
N PHE A 51 -2.75 5.03 10.22
CA PHE A 51 -2.27 3.80 9.59
C PHE A 51 -2.66 2.57 10.42
N TYR A 52 -3.40 1.65 9.80
CA TYR A 52 -3.78 0.35 10.36
C TYR A 52 -3.01 -0.75 9.63
N ILE A 53 -1.99 -1.29 10.29
CA ILE A 53 -1.00 -2.16 9.68
C ILE A 53 -1.13 -3.57 10.23
N SER A 54 -1.07 -4.56 9.36
CA SER A 54 -0.95 -5.97 9.73
C SER A 54 0.14 -6.64 8.88
N CYS A 55 0.89 -7.55 9.49
CA CYS A 55 2.00 -8.23 8.84
C CYS A 55 1.87 -9.74 8.93
N ALA A 56 2.31 -10.45 7.89
CA ALA A 56 2.45 -11.90 7.87
C ALA A 56 3.80 -12.29 7.24
N GLN A 57 4.35 -13.43 7.65
CA GLN A 57 5.55 -13.98 7.04
C GLN A 57 5.18 -15.01 5.99
N LEU A 58 5.75 -14.88 4.79
CA LEU A 58 5.49 -15.77 3.66
C LEU A 58 6.80 -16.37 3.16
N THR A 59 6.75 -17.62 2.75
CA THR A 59 7.79 -18.24 1.91
C THR A 59 7.23 -18.40 0.50
N ILE A 60 7.78 -17.64 -0.44
CA ILE A 60 7.44 -17.75 -1.86
C ILE A 60 8.35 -18.79 -2.49
N THR A 61 7.73 -19.77 -3.16
CA THR A 61 8.40 -20.83 -3.91
C THR A 61 8.24 -20.60 -5.40
N GLY A 62 9.21 -21.01 -6.21
CA GLY A 62 9.20 -20.85 -7.66
C GLY A 62 10.62 -20.76 -8.21
N SER A 63 10.75 -20.52 -9.51
CA SER A 63 12.06 -20.35 -10.19
C SER A 63 12.19 -19.00 -10.90
N ASP A 64 11.27 -18.08 -10.64
CA ASP A 64 11.29 -16.75 -11.25
C ASP A 64 12.40 -15.86 -10.67
N SER A 65 12.85 -14.90 -11.49
CA SER A 65 14.01 -14.05 -11.22
C SER A 65 13.69 -12.55 -11.25
N GLY A 66 12.43 -12.18 -10.99
CA GLY A 66 12.03 -10.77 -10.90
C GLY A 66 12.86 -10.01 -9.86
N SER A 67 12.99 -8.70 -10.03
CA SER A 67 13.77 -7.85 -9.12
C SER A 67 12.96 -6.61 -8.73
N PRO A 68 11.96 -6.76 -7.84
CA PRO A 68 11.15 -5.63 -7.41
C PRO A 68 12.01 -4.59 -6.69
N ALA A 69 11.72 -3.31 -6.94
CA ALA A 69 12.35 -2.21 -6.22
C ALA A 69 12.06 -2.33 -4.71
N LYS A 70 13.05 -1.98 -3.90
CA LYS A 70 12.97 -2.06 -2.43
C LYS A 70 12.87 -0.66 -1.83
N VAL A 71 12.09 -0.54 -0.77
CA VAL A 71 11.98 0.66 0.05
C VAL A 71 12.29 0.32 1.51
N SER A 72 12.52 1.35 2.32
CA SER A 72 12.75 1.19 3.76
C SER A 72 11.51 1.55 4.55
N ILE A 73 11.23 0.76 5.59
CA ILE A 73 10.21 1.06 6.61
C ILE A 73 10.91 1.01 7.97
N PRO A 74 10.99 2.12 8.73
CA PRO A 74 10.48 3.46 8.40
C PRO A 74 11.25 4.14 7.25
N GLY A 75 10.62 5.12 6.61
CA GLY A 75 11.25 5.95 5.56
C GLY A 75 10.48 6.04 4.24
N VAL A 76 9.48 5.18 4.02
CA VAL A 76 8.66 5.20 2.80
C VAL A 76 7.64 6.34 2.74
N TYR A 77 7.28 6.93 3.89
CA TYR A 77 6.34 8.04 3.99
C TYR A 77 7.00 9.25 4.64
N THR A 78 6.74 10.43 4.07
CA THR A 78 7.12 11.75 4.57
C THR A 78 6.00 12.38 5.42
N GLY A 79 4.75 11.97 5.21
CA GLY A 79 3.56 12.50 5.88
C GLY A 79 2.97 13.74 5.20
N THR A 80 3.61 14.22 4.13
CA THR A 80 3.17 15.39 3.35
C THR A 80 2.74 15.00 1.93
N GLU A 81 2.70 13.71 1.61
CA GLU A 81 2.19 13.21 0.34
C GLU A 81 0.75 13.69 0.11
N PRO A 82 0.33 13.97 -1.13
CA PRO A 82 -1.04 14.41 -1.42
C PRO A 82 -2.15 13.46 -0.96
N GLY A 83 -1.84 12.17 -0.75
CA GLY A 83 -2.78 11.20 -0.18
C GLY A 83 -2.78 11.13 1.35
N LEU A 84 -1.78 11.71 2.01
CA LEU A 84 -1.60 11.71 3.46
C LEU A 84 -1.84 13.09 4.10
N LEU A 85 -1.74 14.16 3.31
CA LEU A 85 -2.17 15.51 3.65
C LEU A 85 -3.27 15.93 2.66
N ILE A 86 -4.51 15.66 3.03
CA ILE A 86 -5.69 15.88 2.17
C ILE A 86 -6.91 16.28 2.99
N ASN A 87 -7.66 17.27 2.50
CA ASN A 87 -8.98 17.59 3.03
C ASN A 87 -10.05 16.88 2.18
N ILE A 88 -10.70 15.86 2.75
CA ILE A 88 -11.74 15.08 2.06
C ILE A 88 -13.14 15.71 2.14
N TYR A 89 -13.32 16.76 2.94
CA TYR A 89 -14.64 17.32 3.22
C TYR A 89 -15.05 18.44 2.25
N TRP A 90 -14.14 19.37 1.94
CA TRP A 90 -14.42 20.47 1.00
C TRP A 90 -13.15 21.09 0.40
N PRO A 91 -13.10 21.33 -0.93
CA PRO A 91 -14.07 20.86 -1.93
C PRO A 91 -14.10 19.32 -2.02
N PRO A 92 -15.17 18.72 -2.56
CA PRO A 92 -15.25 17.27 -2.70
C PRO A 92 -14.07 16.73 -3.51
N VAL A 93 -13.39 15.72 -2.98
CA VAL A 93 -12.24 15.09 -3.64
C VAL A 93 -12.73 14.31 -4.85
N THR A 94 -12.28 14.69 -6.04
CA THR A 94 -12.57 13.98 -7.30
C THR A 94 -11.46 13.02 -7.69
N ASN A 95 -10.25 13.22 -7.20
CA ASN A 95 -9.07 12.39 -7.47
C ASN A 95 -8.28 12.15 -6.18
N TYR A 96 -7.87 10.90 -5.95
CA TYR A 96 -7.06 10.52 -4.81
C TYR A 96 -5.74 9.89 -5.26
N THR A 97 -4.63 10.53 -4.92
CA THR A 97 -3.29 9.99 -5.19
C THR A 97 -2.86 9.10 -4.05
N LEU A 98 -2.89 7.79 -4.27
CA LEU A 98 -2.43 6.80 -3.30
C LEU A 98 -0.95 7.06 -2.93
N PRO A 99 -0.61 7.11 -1.63
CA PRO A 99 0.76 7.30 -1.18
C PRO A 99 1.61 6.03 -1.40
N GLY A 100 2.91 6.16 -1.16
CA GLY A 100 3.87 5.07 -1.27
C GLY A 100 4.42 4.87 -2.70
N PRO A 101 5.38 3.96 -2.87
CA PRO A 101 6.09 3.74 -4.12
C PRO A 101 5.18 3.15 -5.21
N ALA A 102 5.74 3.08 -6.42
CA ALA A 102 5.11 2.45 -7.55
C ALA A 102 4.77 0.97 -7.25
N VAL A 103 3.60 0.55 -7.75
CA VAL A 103 3.17 -0.85 -7.68
C VAL A 103 4.08 -1.69 -8.57
N TRP A 104 4.54 -2.83 -8.03
CA TRP A 104 5.28 -3.80 -8.83
C TRP A 104 4.33 -4.51 -9.80
N THR A 105 4.62 -4.44 -11.09
CA THR A 105 3.80 -5.03 -12.17
C THR A 105 4.31 -6.36 -12.67
N GLY A 106 5.49 -6.76 -12.22
CA GLY A 106 6.26 -7.83 -12.84
C GLY A 106 7.32 -7.30 -13.80
#